data_AF-A0A2T1K3L4-F1
#
_entry.id   AF-A0A2T1K3L4-F1
#
_cell.length_a   1.000
_cell.length_b   1.000
_cell.length_c   1.000
_cell.angle_alpha   90.00
_cell.angle_beta   90.00
_cell.angle_gamma   90.00
#
_symmetry.space_group_name_H-M   'P 1'
#
loop_
_entity.id
_entity.type
_entity.pdbx_description
1 polymer ?
#
loop_
_entity_poly.entity_id
_entity_poly.type
_entity_poly.pdbx_seq_one_letter_code
_entity_poly.pdbx_strand_id
1 'polypeptide(L)' 'MTINDKTYPLDALSDNAKAQINNLRATDRLIEELELELAVARTARSSYAEALQGELDTMNTTLQ' A
#
# COMPACT_ATOMS: atom_id res chain seq x y z
N MET A 1 -3.54 -26.92 1.40
CA MET A 1 -3.27 -25.46 1.45
C MET A 1 -1.80 -25.24 1.19
N THR A 2 -1.47 -24.35 0.26
CA THR A 2 -0.08 -24.10 -0.13
C THR A 2 0.44 -22.88 0.63
N ILE A 3 1.57 -23.03 1.33
CA ILE A 3 2.28 -21.97 2.02
C ILE A 3 3.75 -22.11 1.61
N ASN A 4 4.38 -21.05 1.10
CA ASN A 4 5.79 -21.07 0.66
C ASN A 4 6.11 -22.28 -0.24
N ASP A 5 5.30 -22.49 -1.28
CA ASP A 5 5.43 -23.56 -2.28
C ASP A 5 5.30 -25.00 -1.74
N LYS A 6 4.83 -25.18 -0.50
CA LYS A 6 4.55 -26.48 0.10
C LYS A 6 3.07 -26.66 0.38
N THR A 7 2.52 -27.78 -0.06
CA THR A 7 1.13 -28.15 0.17
C THR A 7 1.00 -28.94 1.46
N TYR A 8 0.27 -28.38 2.42
CA TYR A 8 -0.10 -29.04 3.67
C TYR A 8 -1.58 -29.43 3.66
N PRO A 9 -1.94 -30.66 4.04
CA PRO A 9 -3.32 -31.02 4.26
C PRO A 9 -3.83 -30.30 5.53
N LEU A 10 -5.05 -29.75 5.46
CA LEU A 10 -5.58 -28.78 6.44
C LEU A 10 -5.79 -29.39 7.83
N ASP A 11 -6.05 -30.69 7.88
CA ASP A 11 -6.18 -31.53 9.06
C ASP A 11 -4.83 -31.82 9.75
N ALA A 12 -3.72 -31.79 9.00
CA ALA A 12 -2.38 -31.96 9.55
C ALA A 12 -1.79 -30.68 10.19
N LEU A 13 -2.50 -29.55 10.12
CA LEU A 13 -2.06 -28.30 10.73
C LEU A 13 -2.50 -28.24 12.20
N SER A 14 -1.57 -27.85 13.07
CA SER A 14 -1.89 -27.51 14.45
C SER A 14 -2.80 -26.29 14.51
N ASP A 15 -3.57 -26.15 15.60
CA ASP A 15 -4.45 -25.00 15.78
C ASP A 15 -3.66 -23.67 15.86
N ASN A 16 -2.46 -23.71 16.44
CA ASN A 16 -1.53 -22.58 16.40
C ASN A 16 -1.13 -22.21 14.97
N ALA A 17 -0.83 -23.19 14.11
CA ALA A 17 -0.50 -22.91 12.72
C ALA A 17 -1.68 -22.23 12.00
N LYS A 18 -2.89 -22.76 12.18
CA LYS A 18 -4.13 -22.18 11.61
C LYS A 18 -4.36 -20.73 12.08
N ALA A 19 -4.12 -20.44 13.36
CA ALA A 19 -4.20 -19.09 13.89
C ALA A 19 -3.21 -18.14 13.21
N GLN A 20 -1.96 -18.57 13.01
CA GLN A 20 -0.95 -17.76 12.34
C GLN A 20 -1.27 -17.50 10.87
N ILE A 21 -1.89 -18.46 10.17
CA ILE A 21 -2.38 -18.25 8.79
C ILE A 21 -3.49 -17.20 8.74
N ASN A 22 -4.40 -17.20 9.71
CA ASN A 22 -5.44 -16.18 9.80
C ASN A 22 -4.85 -14.80 10.07
N ASN A 23 -3.87 -14.72 10.98
CA ASN A 23 -3.14 -13.48 11.24
C ASN A 23 -2.44 -12.97 9.98
N LEU A 24 -1.72 -13.83 9.26
CA LEU A 24 -1.06 -13.47 8.01
C LEU A 24 -2.05 -12.90 7.00
N ARG A 25 -3.17 -13.59 6.75
CA ARG A 25 -4.22 -13.12 5.84
C ARG A 25 -4.86 -11.81 6.28
N ALA A 26 -4.95 -11.55 7.58
CA ALA A 26 -5.46 -10.28 8.08
C ALA A 26 -4.44 -9.16 7.80
N THR A 27 -3.16 -9.42 8.07
CA THR A 27 -2.07 -8.49 7.79
C THR A 27 -1.91 -8.21 6.29
N ASP A 28 -2.04 -9.20 5.42
CA ASP A 28 -1.96 -9.02 3.97
C ASP A 28 -3.03 -8.03 3.48
N ARG A 29 -4.27 -8.14 3.98
CA ARG A 29 -5.34 -7.19 3.64
C ARG A 29 -5.06 -5.78 4.14
N LEU A 30 -4.49 -5.65 5.34
CA LEU A 30 -4.09 -4.35 5.87
C LEU A 30 -2.99 -3.71 5.00
N ILE A 31 -2.05 -4.51 4.50
CA ILE A 31 -1.02 -4.02 3.58
C ILE A 31 -1.66 -3.52 2.28
N GLU A 32 -2.55 -4.31 1.67
CA GLU A 32 -3.27 -3.93 0.45
C GLU A 32 -4.05 -2.60 0.63
N GLU A 33 -4.70 -2.42 1.78
CA GLU A 33 -5.43 -1.18 2.11
C GLU A 33 -4.48 0.02 2.25
N LEU A 34 -3.37 -0.14 2.97
CA LEU A 34 -2.36 0.92 3.12
C LEU A 34 -1.71 1.30 1.78
N GLU A 35 -1.49 0.34 0.89
CA GLU A 35 -0.97 0.61 -0.45
C GLU A 35 -1.95 1.45 -1.29
N LEU A 36 -3.26 1.19 -1.16
CA LEU A 36 -4.30 2.00 -1.80
C LEU A 36 -4.29 3.43 -1.27
N GLU A 37 -4.29 3.62 0.05
CA GLU A 37 -4.22 4.95 0.67
C GLU A 37 -2.96 5.70 0.25
N LEU A 38 -1.82 5.01 0.21
CA LEU A 38 -0.56 5.58 -0.24
C LEU A 38 -0.62 6.01 -1.71
N ALA A 39 -1.30 5.26 -2.57
CA ALA A 39 -1.50 5.63 -3.97
C ALA A 39 -2.32 6.93 -4.09
N VAL A 40 -3.40 7.07 -3.31
CA VAL A 40 -4.20 8.31 -3.24
C VAL A 40 -3.34 9.49 -2.80
N ALA A 41 -2.56 9.32 -1.72
CA ALA A 41 -1.68 10.36 -1.21
C ALA A 41 -0.60 10.78 -2.23
N ARG A 42 -0.06 9.83 -3.00
CA ARG A 42 0.91 10.13 -4.08
C ARG A 42 0.29 10.97 -5.19
N THR A 43 -0.93 10.67 -5.62
CA THR A 43 -1.64 11.47 -6.63
C THR A 43 -1.89 12.89 -6.12
N ALA A 44 -2.39 13.04 -4.89
CA ALA A 44 -2.60 14.36 -4.29
C ALA A 44 -1.30 15.17 -4.22
N ARG A 45 -0.20 14.54 -3.79
CA ARG A 45 1.13 15.19 -3.75
C ARG A 45 1.59 15.66 -5.13
N SER A 46 1.37 14.86 -6.18
CA SER A 46 1.72 15.26 -7.57
C SER A 46 0.97 16.51 -7.98
N SER A 47 -0.36 16.52 -7.76
CA SER A 47 -1.21 17.67 -8.09
C SER A 47 -0.77 18.94 -7.34
N TYR A 48 -0.44 18.83 -6.05
CA TYR A 48 0.07 19.97 -5.28
C TYR A 48 1.42 20.47 -5.77
N ALA A 49 2.32 19.58 -6.20
CA ALA A 49 3.61 19.97 -6.76
C ALA A 49 3.45 20.71 -8.10
N GLU A 50 2.55 20.24 -8.96
CA GLU A 50 2.22 20.91 -10.23
C GLU A 50 1.63 22.30 -10.00
N ALA A 51 0.68 22.43 -9.06
CA ALA A 51 0.10 23.71 -8.69
C ALA A 51 1.17 24.69 -8.18
N LEU A 52 2.05 24.23 -7.28
CA LEU A 52 3.16 25.04 -6.78
C LEU A 52 4.08 25.51 -7.90
N GLN A 53 4.42 24.64 -8.85
CA GLN A 53 5.27 25.01 -9.98
C GLN A 53 4.64 26.14 -10.81
N GLY A 54 3.32 26.08 -11.06
CA GLY A 54 2.62 27.14 -11.78
C GLY A 54 2.68 28.51 -11.10
N GLU A 55 2.58 28.54 -9.76
CA GLU A 55 2.74 29.78 -8.98
C GLU A 55 4.17 30.32 -9.09
N LEU A 56 5.18 29.45 -8.98
CA LEU A 56 6.59 29.85 -9.09
C LEU A 56 6.93 30.40 -10.48
N ASP A 57 6.40 29.80 -11.56
CA ASP A 57 6.59 30.26 -12.93
C ASP A 57 5.95 31.64 -13.15
N THR A 58 4.75 31.86 -12.58
CA THR A 58 4.05 33.14 -12.61
C THR A 58 4.85 34.23 -11.88
N MET A 59 5.41 33.92 -10.71
CA MET A 59 6.27 34.83 -9.97
C MET A 59 7.52 35.21 -10.78
N ASN A 60 8.18 34.24 -11.41
CA ASN A 60 9.39 34.50 -12.20
C ASN A 60 9.08 35.40 -13.41
N THR A 61 7.92 35.21 -14.04
CA THR A 61 7.47 36.05 -15.16
C THR A 61 7.12 37.48 -14.73
N THR A 62 6.68 37.68 -13.48
CA THR A 62 6.33 39.00 -12.94
C THR A 62 7.54 39.81 -12.49
N LEU A 63 8.68 39.15 -12.25
CA LEU A 63 9.93 39.77 -11.77
C LEU A 63 10.94 40.08 -12.89
N GLN A 64 10.61 39.74 -14.16
CA GLN A 64 11.39 40.05 -15.36
C GLN A 64 10.78 41.21 -16.14
#